data_AF-A0A660W2T3-F1
#
_entry.id   AF-A0A660W2T3-F1
#
_cell.length_a   1.000
_cell.length_b   1.000
_cell.length_c   1.000
_cell.angle_alpha   90.00
_cell.angle_beta   90.00
_cell.angle_gamma   90.00
#
_symmetry.space_group_name_H-M   'P 1'
#
loop_
_entity.id
_entity.type
_entity.pdbx_description
1 polymer ?
#
loop_
_entity_poly.entity_id
_entity_poly.type
_entity_poly.pdbx_seq_one_letter_code
_entity_poly.pdbx_strand_id
1 'polypeptide(L)'
;MMKTIDGTKLDSQFKYDVAAWPGGENVTMCYSCGTCTAACPASDVNAEFNPRKIIRQVLLGMRAEVLSSPLLWECIQCYACTSQCPQNVKFRDVMRVLREMAVAEGFAPSEMIDQAKQLGTFTIEMRQKLIAQALAGGDACEKTKAKIEKVLE
;
A
#
# COMPACT_ATOMS: atom_id res chain seq x y z
N MET A 1 17.77 -13.08 -3.61
CA MET A 1 17.49 -14.36 -4.29
C MET A 1 16.28 -14.18 -5.19
N MET A 2 16.36 -14.60 -6.45
CA MET A 2 15.23 -14.53 -7.38
C MET A 2 14.30 -15.73 -7.11
N LYS A 3 13.08 -15.47 -6.62
CA LYS A 3 12.06 -16.51 -6.39
C LYS A 3 11.48 -16.91 -7.74
N THR A 4 11.57 -18.20 -8.07
CA THR A 4 10.95 -18.75 -9.30
C THR A 4 9.43 -18.62 -9.20
N ILE A 5 8.80 -18.06 -10.24
CA ILE A 5 7.34 -17.98 -10.35
C ILE A 5 6.85 -19.23 -11.07
N ASP A 6 5.94 -19.96 -10.44
CA ASP A 6 5.28 -21.12 -11.04
C ASP A 6 4.09 -20.65 -11.87
N GLY A 7 4.24 -20.68 -13.20
CA GLY A 7 3.20 -20.23 -14.14
C GLY A 7 1.90 -21.01 -14.05
N THR A 8 1.91 -22.24 -13.51
CA THR A 8 0.71 -23.08 -13.38
C THR A 8 -0.24 -22.61 -12.27
N LYS A 9 0.26 -21.80 -11.33
CA LYS A 9 -0.52 -21.27 -10.19
C LYS A 9 -1.11 -19.88 -10.46
N LEU A 10 -0.92 -19.34 -11.66
CA LEU A 10 -1.40 -18.00 -12.02
C LEU A 10 -2.88 -18.02 -12.36
N ASP A 11 -3.62 -17.09 -11.77
CA ASP A 11 -5.03 -16.83 -12.04
C ASP A 11 -5.19 -15.73 -13.10
N SER A 12 -5.39 -16.14 -14.35
CA SER A 12 -5.60 -15.21 -15.47
C SER A 12 -6.80 -14.27 -15.31
N GLN A 13 -7.78 -14.62 -14.46
CA GLN A 13 -8.96 -13.79 -14.21
C GLN A 13 -8.73 -12.71 -13.16
N PHE A 14 -7.68 -12.82 -12.34
CA PHE A 14 -7.45 -11.91 -11.22
C PHE A 14 -7.48 -10.41 -11.61
N LYS A 15 -6.92 -10.06 -12.76
CA LYS A 15 -6.95 -8.67 -13.27
C LYS A 15 -8.37 -8.18 -13.61
N TYR A 16 -9.25 -9.07 -14.06
CA TYR A 16 -10.64 -8.74 -14.35
C TYR A 16 -11.47 -8.69 -13.07
N ASP A 17 -11.18 -9.58 -12.12
CA ASP A 17 -11.79 -9.51 -10.78
C ASP A 17 -11.48 -8.16 -10.14
N VAL A 18 -10.22 -7.72 -10.16
CA VAL A 18 -9.85 -6.38 -9.66
C VAL A 18 -10.53 -5.28 -10.47
N ALA A 19 -10.61 -5.41 -11.80
CA ALA A 19 -11.25 -4.42 -12.68
C ALA A 19 -12.77 -4.30 -12.48
N ALA A 20 -13.42 -5.33 -11.95
CA ALA A 20 -14.86 -5.32 -11.69
C ALA A 20 -15.24 -4.47 -10.46
N TRP A 21 -14.28 -4.12 -9.60
CA TRP A 21 -14.53 -3.28 -8.44
C TRP A 21 -14.47 -1.79 -8.76
N PRO A 22 -15.24 -0.94 -8.05
CA PRO A 22 -15.16 0.51 -8.20
C PRO A 22 -13.74 1.06 -7.98
N GLY A 23 -13.22 1.76 -8.98
CA GLY A 23 -11.86 2.30 -9.01
C GLY A 23 -10.79 1.29 -9.49
N GLY A 24 -11.15 0.05 -9.79
CA GLY A 24 -10.25 -0.95 -10.37
C GLY A 24 -10.25 -0.98 -11.90
N GLU A 25 -11.19 -0.32 -12.56
CA GLU A 25 -11.59 -0.54 -13.96
C GLU A 25 -10.41 -0.41 -14.93
N ASN A 26 -9.53 0.56 -14.66
CA ASN A 26 -8.38 0.86 -15.52
C ASN A 26 -7.12 0.04 -15.19
N VAL A 27 -7.14 -0.90 -14.25
CA VAL A 27 -5.95 -1.67 -13.83
C VAL A 27 -5.26 -2.34 -15.02
N THR A 28 -6.04 -2.83 -15.98
CA THR A 28 -5.58 -3.52 -17.20
C THR A 28 -4.90 -2.60 -18.21
N MET A 29 -5.05 -1.28 -18.09
CA MET A 29 -4.41 -0.28 -18.95
C MET A 29 -2.96 0.01 -18.56
N CYS A 30 -2.47 -0.56 -17.45
CA CYS A 30 -1.11 -0.29 -16.98
C CYS A 30 -0.05 -0.87 -17.94
N TYR A 31 0.70 0.04 -18.57
CA TYR A 31 1.89 -0.24 -19.38
C TYR A 31 3.23 -0.20 -18.62
N SER A 32 3.21 -0.21 -17.29
CA SER A 32 4.40 -0.30 -16.42
C SER A 32 5.44 0.84 -16.53
N CYS A 33 5.04 2.10 -16.76
CA CYS A 33 5.97 3.24 -16.86
C CYS A 33 6.76 3.56 -15.57
N GLY A 34 6.22 3.25 -14.38
CA GLY A 34 6.89 3.49 -13.09
C GLY A 34 6.64 4.83 -12.41
N THR A 35 5.84 5.74 -13.01
CA THR A 35 5.47 7.03 -12.39
C THR A 35 4.88 6.85 -10.98
N CYS A 36 4.07 5.81 -10.79
CA CYS A 36 3.47 5.51 -9.49
C CYS A 36 4.51 5.19 -8.41
N THR A 37 5.61 4.51 -8.74
CA THR A 37 6.70 4.21 -7.81
C THR A 37 7.48 5.48 -7.47
N ALA A 38 7.80 6.31 -8.47
CA ALA A 38 8.54 7.55 -8.27
C ALA A 38 7.79 8.58 -7.41
N ALA A 39 6.45 8.56 -7.43
CA ALA A 39 5.62 9.45 -6.63
C ALA A 39 5.26 8.87 -5.24
N CYS A 40 5.75 7.68 -4.88
CA CYS A 40 5.26 6.95 -3.71
C CYS A 40 6.12 7.19 -2.46
N PRO A 41 5.60 7.85 -1.41
CA PRO A 41 6.34 8.03 -0.16
C PRO A 41 6.57 6.71 0.59
N ALA A 42 5.71 5.72 0.41
CA ALA A 42 5.93 4.39 1.01
C ALA A 42 7.11 3.67 0.36
N SER A 43 7.32 3.85 -0.95
CA SER A 43 8.51 3.32 -1.65
C SER A 43 9.80 4.01 -1.21
N ASP A 44 9.74 5.30 -0.85
CA ASP A 44 10.91 6.04 -0.33
C ASP A 44 11.35 5.52 1.04
N VAL A 45 10.40 5.03 1.85
CA VAL A 45 10.67 4.47 3.19
C VAL A 45 11.03 2.99 3.12
N ASN A 46 10.33 2.21 2.29
CA ASN A 46 10.56 0.79 2.10
C ASN A 46 10.68 0.44 0.62
N ALA A 47 11.90 0.14 0.17
CA ALA A 47 12.19 -0.19 -1.23
C ALA A 47 11.48 -1.46 -1.73
N GLU A 48 11.04 -2.35 -0.83
CA GLU A 48 10.26 -3.53 -1.20
C GLU A 48 8.82 -3.17 -1.61
N PHE A 49 8.26 -2.09 -1.07
CA PHE A 49 6.95 -1.58 -1.49
C PHE A 49 7.08 -0.89 -2.84
N ASN A 50 6.56 -1.52 -3.90
CA ASN A 50 6.64 -0.99 -5.26
C ASN A 50 5.29 -1.05 -5.98
N PRO A 51 4.59 0.10 -6.15
CA PRO A 51 3.29 0.16 -6.82
C PRO A 51 3.26 -0.46 -8.22
N ARG A 52 4.28 -0.21 -9.04
CA ARG A 52 4.40 -0.80 -10.38
C ARG A 52 4.51 -2.32 -10.33
N LYS A 53 5.29 -2.86 -9.38
CA LYS A 53 5.46 -4.31 -9.19
C LYS A 53 4.12 -4.95 -8.78
N ILE A 54 3.40 -4.36 -7.83
CA ILE A 54 2.09 -4.85 -7.38
C ILE A 54 1.10 -4.93 -8.55
N ILE A 55 0.96 -3.85 -9.33
CA ILE A 55 0.08 -3.87 -10.51
C ILE A 55 0.52 -4.94 -11.51
N ARG A 56 1.83 -5.08 -11.75
CA ARG A 56 2.32 -6.12 -12.66
C ARG A 56 1.97 -7.52 -12.18
N GLN A 57 2.05 -7.79 -10.88
CA GLN A 57 1.67 -9.07 -10.28
C GLN A 57 0.16 -9.33 -10.42
N VAL A 58 -0.68 -8.30 -10.25
CA VAL A 58 -2.13 -8.38 -10.54
C VAL A 58 -2.38 -8.76 -11.99
N LEU A 59 -1.73 -8.08 -12.94
CA LEU A 59 -1.89 -8.35 -14.37
C LEU A 59 -1.39 -9.73 -14.80
N LEU A 60 -0.41 -10.29 -14.09
CA LEU A 60 0.12 -11.63 -14.32
C LEU A 60 -0.72 -12.74 -13.67
N GLY A 61 -1.69 -12.39 -12.81
CA GLY A 61 -2.52 -13.39 -12.14
C GLY A 61 -1.91 -13.95 -10.86
N MET A 62 -0.97 -13.26 -10.23
CA MET A 62 -0.32 -13.70 -8.99
C MET A 62 -1.21 -13.46 -7.76
N ARG A 63 -2.45 -13.97 -7.78
CA ARG A 63 -3.49 -13.69 -6.79
C ARG A 63 -3.02 -14.00 -5.37
N ALA A 64 -2.61 -15.24 -5.12
CA ALA A 64 -2.18 -15.68 -3.80
C ALA A 64 -0.99 -14.85 -3.28
N GLU A 65 0.06 -14.67 -4.08
CA GLU A 65 1.21 -13.85 -3.70
C GLU A 65 0.86 -12.39 -3.40
N VAL A 66 -0.07 -11.77 -4.15
CA VAL A 66 -0.46 -10.38 -3.92
C VAL A 66 -1.31 -10.27 -2.67
N LEU A 67 -2.35 -11.10 -2.53
CA LEU A 67 -3.31 -11.02 -1.43
C LEU A 67 -2.69 -11.43 -0.08
N SER A 68 -1.70 -12.33 -0.07
CA SER A 68 -0.97 -12.71 1.14
C SER A 68 0.16 -11.75 1.53
N SER A 69 0.41 -10.70 0.74
CA SER A 69 1.58 -9.84 0.93
C SER A 69 1.35 -8.82 2.05
N PRO A 70 2.23 -8.74 3.07
CA PRO A 70 2.12 -7.69 4.10
C PRO A 70 2.32 -6.29 3.52
N LEU A 71 3.00 -6.18 2.36
CA LEU A 71 3.20 -4.91 1.65
C LEU A 71 1.87 -4.24 1.27
N LEU A 72 0.76 -4.98 1.14
CA LEU A 72 -0.54 -4.37 0.87
C LEU A 72 -0.90 -3.30 1.90
N TRP A 73 -0.48 -3.47 3.16
CA TRP A 73 -0.85 -2.64 4.29
C TRP A 73 0.06 -1.41 4.47
N GLU A 74 1.19 -1.33 3.75
CA GLU A 74 2.09 -0.18 3.80
C GLU A 74 1.60 1.02 2.98
N CYS A 75 0.69 0.80 2.02
CA CYS A 75 0.12 1.89 1.26
C CYS A 75 -0.68 2.85 2.17
N ILE A 76 -0.22 4.09 2.30
CA ILE A 76 -0.92 5.12 3.07
C ILE A 76 -2.11 5.77 2.34
N GLN A 77 -2.46 5.24 1.15
CA GLN A 77 -3.61 5.68 0.36
C GLN A 77 -3.66 7.21 0.07
N CYS A 78 -2.49 7.84 -0.12
CA CYS A 78 -2.34 9.29 -0.29
C CYS A 78 -2.71 9.85 -1.69
N TYR A 79 -3.14 9.01 -2.63
CA TYR A 79 -3.47 9.36 -4.02
C TYR A 79 -2.36 9.91 -4.92
N ALA A 80 -1.13 10.13 -4.44
CA ALA A 80 -0.04 10.70 -5.26
C ALA A 80 0.22 9.94 -6.58
N CYS A 81 0.24 8.61 -6.52
CA CYS A 81 0.38 7.76 -7.71
C CYS A 81 -0.82 7.85 -8.68
N THR A 82 -2.02 8.07 -8.14
CA THR A 82 -3.26 8.12 -8.92
C THR A 82 -3.39 9.43 -9.68
N SER A 83 -2.96 10.55 -9.08
CA SER A 83 -2.99 11.85 -9.75
C SER A 83 -1.97 11.97 -10.88
N GLN A 84 -0.88 11.21 -10.83
CA GLN A 84 0.18 11.25 -11.84
C GLN A 84 0.09 10.16 -12.90
N CYS A 85 -0.85 9.22 -12.80
CA CYS A 85 -0.91 8.09 -13.73
C CYS A 85 -1.36 8.54 -15.14
N PRO A 86 -0.53 8.38 -16.19
CA PRO A 86 -0.89 8.76 -17.55
C PRO A 86 -1.95 7.85 -18.19
N GLN A 87 -2.14 6.65 -17.63
CA GLN A 87 -3.17 5.69 -18.05
C GLN A 87 -4.41 5.74 -17.14
N ASN A 88 -4.49 6.72 -16.24
CA ASN A 88 -5.60 6.89 -15.30
C ASN A 88 -5.89 5.62 -14.46
N VAL A 89 -4.86 4.83 -14.15
CA VAL A 89 -4.95 3.70 -13.20
C VAL A 89 -5.09 4.29 -11.81
N LYS A 90 -6.20 3.99 -11.14
CA LYS A 90 -6.46 4.48 -9.78
C LYS A 90 -5.80 3.56 -8.75
N PHE A 91 -4.46 3.56 -8.71
CA PHE A 91 -3.69 2.64 -7.85
C PHE A 91 -4.14 2.68 -6.38
N ARG A 92 -4.53 3.85 -5.86
CA ARG A 92 -5.09 4.00 -4.50
C ARG A 92 -6.31 3.08 -4.32
N ASP A 93 -7.22 3.09 -5.28
CA ASP A 93 -8.45 2.31 -5.26
C ASP A 93 -8.18 0.84 -5.51
N VAL A 94 -7.25 0.51 -6.42
CA VAL A 94 -6.76 -0.86 -6.59
C VAL A 94 -6.22 -1.42 -5.27
N MET A 95 -5.44 -0.65 -4.49
CA MET A 95 -4.96 -1.09 -3.17
C MET A 95 -6.09 -1.32 -2.17
N ARG A 96 -7.14 -0.50 -2.20
CA ARG A 96 -8.35 -0.71 -1.39
C ARG A 96 -9.00 -2.05 -1.75
N VAL A 97 -9.21 -2.30 -3.05
CA VAL A 97 -9.79 -3.54 -3.57
C VAL A 97 -8.96 -4.76 -3.16
N LEU A 98 -7.63 -4.71 -3.35
CA LEU A 98 -6.74 -5.80 -2.96
C LEU A 98 -6.80 -6.13 -1.46
N ARG A 99 -6.88 -5.11 -0.59
CA ARG A 99 -7.05 -5.33 0.86
C ARG A 99 -8.41 -5.98 1.17
N GLU A 100 -9.48 -5.52 0.53
CA GLU A 100 -10.82 -6.09 0.71
C GLU A 100 -10.87 -7.55 0.25
N MET A 101 -10.29 -7.86 -0.91
CA MET A 101 -10.15 -9.23 -1.41
C MET A 101 -9.30 -10.10 -0.47
N ALA A 102 -8.18 -9.58 0.03
CA ALA A 102 -7.31 -10.32 0.96
C ALA A 102 -8.04 -10.70 2.25
N VAL A 103 -8.90 -9.82 2.77
CA VAL A 103 -9.74 -10.11 3.94
C VAL A 103 -10.85 -11.11 3.58
N ALA A 104 -11.57 -10.88 2.49
CA ALA A 104 -12.71 -11.71 2.08
C ALA A 104 -12.30 -13.15 1.75
N GLU A 105 -11.11 -13.34 1.16
CA GLU A 105 -10.57 -14.64 0.77
C GLU A 105 -9.71 -15.29 1.87
N GLY A 106 -9.57 -14.67 3.04
CA GLY A 106 -8.84 -15.25 4.17
C GLY A 106 -7.32 -15.20 4.05
N PHE A 107 -6.76 -14.39 3.15
CA PHE A 107 -5.32 -14.16 3.05
C PHE A 107 -4.78 -13.22 4.13
N ALA A 108 -5.63 -12.39 4.73
CA ALA A 108 -5.27 -11.49 5.83
C ALA A 108 -5.69 -12.10 7.18
N PRO A 109 -4.74 -12.54 8.04
CA PRO A 109 -5.05 -13.01 9.38
C PRO A 109 -5.74 -11.90 10.21
N SER A 110 -6.72 -12.27 11.04
CA SER A 110 -7.45 -11.29 11.88
C SER A 110 -6.51 -10.48 12.78
N GLU A 111 -5.47 -11.13 13.33
CA GLU A 111 -4.46 -10.47 14.15
C GLU A 111 -3.71 -9.37 13.37
N MET A 112 -3.34 -9.61 12.12
CA MET A 112 -2.68 -8.62 11.27
C MET A 112 -3.59 -7.42 11.00
N ILE A 113 -4.88 -7.66 10.76
CA ILE A 113 -5.87 -6.60 10.54
C ILE A 113 -5.98 -5.70 11.78
N ASP A 114 -6.03 -6.32 12.96
CA ASP A 114 -6.14 -5.59 14.22
C ASP A 114 -4.87 -4.79 14.53
N GLN A 115 -3.69 -5.38 14.31
CA GLN A 115 -2.41 -4.68 14.41
C GLN A 115 -2.32 -3.50 13.44
N ALA A 116 -2.74 -3.67 12.18
CA ALA A 116 -2.74 -2.60 11.18
C ALA A 116 -3.65 -1.43 11.59
N LYS A 117 -4.83 -1.72 12.16
CA LYS A 117 -5.75 -0.69 12.70
C LYS A 117 -5.14 0.05 13.89
N GLN A 118 -4.51 -0.67 14.82
CA GLN A 118 -3.85 -0.08 15.99
C GLN A 118 -2.70 0.84 15.54
N LEU A 119 -1.85 0.38 14.62
CA LEU A 119 -0.76 1.18 14.05
C LEU A 119 -1.29 2.43 13.32
N GLY A 120 -2.35 2.28 12.52
CA GLY A 120 -3.00 3.41 11.85
C GLY A 120 -3.51 4.46 12.84
N THR A 121 -4.16 4.02 13.92
CA THR A 121 -4.65 4.92 14.97
C THR A 121 -3.50 5.63 15.67
N PHE A 122 -2.47 4.88 16.07
CA PHE A 122 -1.28 5.41 16.73
C PHE A 122 -0.57 6.47 15.88
N THR A 123 -0.35 6.20 14.59
CA THR A 123 0.32 7.15 13.68
C THR A 123 -0.48 8.45 13.50
N ILE A 124 -1.82 8.37 13.46
CA ILE A 124 -2.69 9.55 13.41
C ILE A 124 -2.57 10.36 14.70
N GLU A 125 -2.61 9.71 15.86
CA GLU A 125 -2.44 10.39 17.15
C GLU A 125 -1.09 11.07 17.27
N MET A 126 0.00 10.41 16.87
CA MET A 126 1.34 10.99 16.85
C MET A 126 1.38 12.22 15.96
N ARG A 127 0.84 12.12 14.73
CA ARG A 127 0.79 13.23 13.78
C ARG A 127 0.02 14.42 14.34
N GLN A 128 -1.13 14.19 14.96
CA GLN A 128 -1.94 15.26 15.54
C GLN A 128 -1.19 15.98 16.68
N LYS A 129 -0.55 15.23 17.58
CA LYS A 129 0.27 15.78 18.67
C LYS A 129 1.43 16.61 18.12
N LEU A 130 2.12 16.11 17.10
CA LEU A 130 3.21 16.80 16.41
C LEU A 130 2.78 18.13 15.80
N ILE A 131 1.68 18.12 15.04
CA ILE A 131 1.15 19.32 14.39
C ILE A 131 0.75 20.36 15.43
N ALA A 132 0.02 19.95 16.49
CA ALA A 132 -0.40 20.86 17.55
C ALA A 132 0.80 21.56 18.23
N GLN A 133 1.89 20.82 18.47
CA GLN A 133 3.10 21.37 19.07
C GLN A 133 3.87 22.29 18.12
N ALA A 134 3.97 21.92 16.83
CA ALA A 134 4.62 22.75 15.82
C ALA A 134 3.91 24.10 15.65
N LEU A 135 2.57 24.10 15.64
CA LEU A 135 1.75 25.31 15.54
C LEU A 135 1.81 26.18 16.81
N ALA A 136 2.12 25.61 17.97
CA ALA A 136 2.25 26.33 19.24
C ALA A 136 3.61 27.05 19.42
N GLY A 137 4.53 26.95 18.45
CA GLY A 137 5.75 27.78 18.41
C GLY A 137 6.91 27.36 19.33
N GLY A 138 7.10 26.06 19.59
CA GLY A 138 8.20 25.56 20.43
C GLY A 138 9.24 24.69 19.71
N ASP A 139 10.34 24.38 20.40
CA ASP A 139 11.30 23.29 20.11
C ASP A 139 10.59 21.91 20.16
N ALA A 140 9.79 21.64 19.13
CA ALA A 140 8.88 20.50 19.11
C ALA A 140 9.47 19.27 18.39
N CYS A 141 10.41 19.49 17.48
CA CYS A 141 11.01 18.42 16.67
C CYS A 141 11.90 17.51 17.54
N GLU A 142 12.68 18.08 18.47
CA GLU A 142 13.61 17.36 19.33
C GLU A 142 12.89 16.57 20.44
N LYS A 143 11.85 17.14 21.05
CA LYS A 143 11.02 16.44 22.05
C LYS A 143 10.24 15.28 21.47
N THR A 144 9.85 15.37 20.20
CA THR A 144 9.12 14.28 19.55
C THR A 144 10.05 13.19 19.05
N LYS A 145 11.26 13.55 18.59
CA LYS A 145 12.33 12.58 18.29
C LYS A 145 12.58 11.64 19.47
N ALA A 146 12.73 12.19 20.69
CA ALA A 146 12.93 11.38 21.90
C ALA A 146 11.75 10.43 22.24
N LYS A 147 10.51 10.81 21.90
CA LYS A 147 9.33 9.94 22.09
C LYS A 147 9.24 8.85 21.04
N ILE A 148 9.66 9.13 19.80
CA ILE A 148 9.72 8.15 18.72
C ILE A 148 10.82 7.12 19.03
N GLU A 149 11.99 7.57 19.47
CA GLU A 149 13.11 6.69 19.87
C GLU A 149 12.69 5.69 20.97
N LYS A 150 11.93 6.14 21.97
CA LYS A 150 11.41 5.27 23.04
C LYS A 150 10.35 4.24 22.59
N VAL A 151 9.69 4.46 21.46
CA VAL A 151 8.70 3.52 20.89
C VAL A 151 9.36 2.53 19.93
N LEU A 152 10.57 2.84 19.44
CA LEU A 152 11.35 2.01 18.52
C LEU A 152 12.37 1.10 19.23
N GLU A 153 12.52 1.23 20.55
CA GLU A 153 13.22 0.28 21.45
C GLU A 153 12.30 -0.84 21.93
#